data_AF-A0A937P3R0-F1
#
_entry.id   AF-A0A937P3R0-F1
#
_cell.length_a   1.000
_cell.length_b   1.000
_cell.length_c   1.000
_cell.angle_alpha   90.00
_cell.angle_beta   90.00
_cell.angle_gamma   90.00
#
_symmetry.space_group_name_H-M   'P 1'
#
loop_
_entity.id
_entity.type
_entity.pdbx_description
1 polymer ?
#
loop_
_entity_poly.entity_id
_entity_poly.type
_entity_poly.pdbx_seq_one_letter_code
_entity_poly.pdbx_strand_id
1 'polypeptide(L)'
;MENTYFNKTINKYAILLSIFYLGKVLLAHFPILNGTLLVPYFFVTNIIIALIVNSDLKKNEIKSALTVWSCVFFDILGVALLLIQIIRKEKTASAL
;
A
#
# COMPACT_ATOMS: atom_id res chain seq x y z
N MET A 1 -7.74 -22.62 8.29
CA MET A 1 -6.61 -22.61 7.33
C MET A 1 -5.87 -21.30 7.51
N GLU A 2 -4.61 -21.38 7.89
CA GLU A 2 -3.77 -20.19 8.05
C GLU A 2 -3.55 -19.55 6.68
N ASN A 3 -3.98 -18.30 6.55
CA ASN A 3 -4.18 -17.67 5.27
C ASN A 3 -2.84 -17.21 4.69
N THR A 4 -2.13 -18.16 4.06
CA THR A 4 -0.76 -18.01 3.57
C THR A 4 -0.64 -16.86 2.57
N TYR A 5 -1.68 -16.63 1.76
CA TYR A 5 -1.74 -15.53 0.80
C TYR A 5 -1.91 -14.17 1.48
N PHE A 6 -2.83 -14.07 2.44
CA PHE A 6 -3.02 -12.87 3.25
C PHE A 6 -1.75 -12.49 4.02
N ASN A 7 -1.13 -13.45 4.71
CA ASN A 7 0.11 -13.22 5.46
C ASN A 7 1.25 -12.75 4.56
N LYS A 8 1.39 -13.36 3.37
CA LYS A 8 2.38 -12.92 2.36
C LYS A 8 2.11 -11.49 1.90
N THR A 9 0.84 -11.12 1.70
CA THR A 9 0.45 -9.79 1.26
C THR A 9 0.71 -8.75 2.35
N ILE A 10 0.31 -9.03 3.60
CA ILE A 10 0.62 -8.17 4.75
C ILE A 10 2.13 -7.96 4.88
N ASN A 11 2.93 -9.03 4.86
CA ASN A 11 4.38 -8.91 5.04
C ASN A 11 5.01 -8.07 3.94
N LYS A 12 4.58 -8.25 2.68
CA LYS A 12 5.03 -7.43 1.55
C LYS A 12 4.77 -5.94 1.79
N TYR A 13 3.55 -5.56 2.15
CA TYR A 13 3.20 -4.16 2.35
C TYR A 13 3.76 -3.56 3.65
N ALA A 14 3.89 -4.37 4.71
CA ALA A 14 4.55 -3.96 5.94
C ALA A 14 6.01 -3.57 5.68
N ILE A 15 6.77 -4.43 4.98
CA ILE A 15 8.17 -4.14 4.62
C ILE A 15 8.25 -2.87 3.76
N LEU A 16 7.38 -2.75 2.75
CA LEU A 16 7.38 -1.61 1.84
C LEU A 16 7.09 -0.28 2.58
N LEU A 17 6.08 -0.28 3.44
CA LEU A 17 5.72 0.89 4.25
C LEU A 17 6.83 1.23 5.25
N SER A 18 7.47 0.24 5.88
CA SER A 18 8.61 0.47 6.77
C SER A 18 9.80 1.12 6.06
N ILE A 19 10.13 0.66 4.84
CA ILE A 19 11.22 1.26 4.05
C ILE A 19 10.91 2.72 3.72
N PHE A 20 9.71 3.00 3.21
CA PHE A 20 9.33 4.36 2.86
C PHE A 20 9.23 5.28 4.09
N TYR A 21 8.73 4.76 5.21
CA TYR A 21 8.71 5.47 6.48
C TYR A 21 10.11 5.83 6.95
N LEU A 22 11.06 4.88 6.91
CA LEU A 22 12.45 5.14 7.27
C LEU A 22 13.08 6.22 6.37
N GLY A 23 12.80 6.17 5.07
CA GLY A 23 13.25 7.22 4.14
C GLY A 23 12.62 8.59 4.46
N LYS A 24 11.34 8.65 4.83
CA LYS A 24 10.68 9.88 5.31
C LYS A 24 11.36 10.44 6.56
N VAL A 25 11.63 9.60 7.55
CA VAL A 25 12.31 9.97 8.80
C VAL A 25 13.72 10.50 8.52
N LEU A 26 14.48 9.83 7.65
CA LEU A 26 15.81 10.24 7.27
C LEU A 26 15.81 11.61 6.56
N LEU A 27 14.92 11.80 5.59
CA LEU A 27 14.79 13.06 4.86
C LEU A 27 14.32 14.21 5.76
N ALA A 28 13.41 13.94 6.69
CA ALA A 28 12.95 14.93 7.67
C ALA A 28 14.08 15.39 8.62
N HIS A 29 15.11 14.56 8.80
CA HIS A 29 16.29 14.89 9.59
C HIS A 29 17.24 15.89 8.91
N PHE A 30 17.07 16.14 7.61
CA PHE A 30 17.86 17.12 6.86
C PHE A 30 17.01 18.37 6.58
N PRO A 31 17.15 19.46 7.36
CA PRO A 31 16.30 20.65 7.27
C PRO A 31 16.32 21.31 5.88
N ILE A 32 17.45 21.24 5.18
CA ILE A 32 17.64 21.78 3.82
C ILE A 32 16.80 21.02 2.78
N LEU A 33 16.49 19.74 3.03
CA LEU A 33 15.68 18.89 2.14
C LEU A 33 14.18 18.90 2.48
N ASN A 34 13.81 19.42 3.66
CA ASN A 34 12.48 19.25 4.23
C ASN A 34 11.38 19.98 3.42
N GLY A 35 11.70 21.13 2.83
CA GLY A 35 10.73 21.89 2.01
C GLY A 35 10.69 21.48 0.54
N THR A 36 11.83 21.09 -0.03
CA THR A 36 11.98 20.94 -1.49
C THR A 36 11.91 19.50 -1.97
N LEU A 37 12.39 18.54 -1.17
CA LEU A 37 12.51 17.13 -1.58
C LEU A 37 11.59 16.20 -0.80
N LEU A 38 11.14 16.61 0.39
CA LEU A 38 10.22 15.81 1.19
C LEU A 38 8.87 15.62 0.48
N VAL A 39 8.21 16.70 0.06
CA VAL A 39 6.88 16.64 -0.59
C VAL A 39 6.90 15.83 -1.90
N PRO A 40 7.87 16.04 -2.82
CA PRO A 40 8.00 15.18 -3.99
C PRO A 40 8.27 13.72 -3.63
N TYR A 41 9.11 13.46 -2.62
CA TYR A 41 9.38 12.10 -2.14
C TYR A 41 8.09 11.43 -1.63
N PHE A 42 7.29 12.12 -0.81
CA PHE A 42 5.98 11.62 -0.37
C PHE A 42 5.09 11.24 -1.55
N PHE A 43 4.94 12.13 -2.52
CA PHE A 43 4.07 11.91 -3.67
C PHE A 43 4.57 10.73 -4.54
N VAL A 44 5.87 10.66 -4.81
CA VAL A 44 6.48 9.57 -5.59
C VAL A 44 6.30 8.24 -4.86
N THR A 45 6.57 8.17 -3.56
CA THR A 45 6.39 6.93 -2.78
C THR A 45 4.93 6.46 -2.79
N ASN A 46 3.97 7.36 -2.63
CA ASN A 46 2.54 7.03 -2.69
C ASN A 46 2.11 6.53 -4.07
N ILE A 47 2.60 7.14 -5.16
CA ILE A 47 2.34 6.67 -6.53
C ILE A 47 2.90 5.25 -6.73
N ILE A 48 4.13 4.99 -6.26
CA ILE A 48 4.73 3.66 -6.37
C ILE A 48 3.86 2.62 -5.64
N ILE A 49 3.42 2.91 -4.41
CA ILE A 49 2.52 2.03 -3.66
C ILE A 49 1.22 1.82 -4.44
N ALA A 50 0.61 2.89 -4.97
CA ALA A 50 -0.64 2.80 -5.73
C ALA A 50 -0.52 1.94 -6.99
N LEU A 51 0.61 2.00 -7.70
CA LEU A 51 0.88 1.17 -8.88
C LEU A 51 1.02 -0.32 -8.51
N ILE A 52 1.71 -0.62 -7.42
CA ILE A 52 1.87 -1.98 -6.90
C ILE A 52 0.50 -2.53 -6.48
N VAL A 53 -0.29 -1.73 -5.75
CA VAL A 53 -1.64 -2.09 -5.31
C VAL A 53 -2.56 -2.32 -6.49
N ASN A 54 -2.55 -1.45 -7.50
CA ASN A 54 -3.34 -1.63 -8.72
C ASN A 54 -2.99 -2.94 -9.44
N SER A 55 -1.71 -3.29 -9.49
CA SER A 55 -1.25 -4.56 -10.07
C SER A 55 -1.75 -5.76 -9.28
N ASP A 56 -1.72 -5.70 -7.94
CA ASP A 56 -2.23 -6.77 -7.08
C ASP A 56 -3.76 -6.86 -7.16
N LEU A 57 -4.48 -5.75 -7.24
CA LEU A 57 -5.94 -5.72 -7.46
C LEU A 57 -6.32 -6.41 -8.78
N LYS A 58 -5.61 -6.09 -9.87
CA LYS A 58 -5.82 -6.73 -11.19
C LYS A 58 -5.56 -8.24 -11.13
N LYS A 59 -4.48 -8.69 -10.47
CA LYS A 59 -4.19 -10.12 -10.28
C LYS A 59 -5.31 -10.83 -9.50
N ASN A 60 -5.96 -10.13 -8.59
CA ASN A 60 -7.08 -10.66 -7.82
C ASN A 60 -8.43 -10.37 -8.48
N GLU A 61 -8.50 -9.85 -9.71
CA GLU A 61 -9.75 -9.49 -10.39
C GLU A 61 -10.66 -8.54 -9.59
N ILE A 62 -10.09 -7.78 -8.65
CA ILE A 62 -10.80 -6.83 -7.81
C ILE A 62 -10.76 -5.46 -8.49
N LYS A 63 -11.93 -4.90 -8.82
CA LYS A 63 -12.04 -3.55 -9.37
C LYS A 63 -12.35 -2.57 -8.23
N SER A 64 -11.33 -1.90 -7.71
CA SER A 64 -11.52 -0.83 -6.73
C SER A 64 -10.66 0.39 -7.03
N ALA A 65 -11.24 1.32 -7.77
CA ALA A 65 -10.64 2.63 -8.01
C ALA A 65 -10.43 3.37 -6.68
N LEU A 66 -11.33 3.21 -5.71
CA LEU A 66 -11.22 3.82 -4.39
C LEU A 66 -9.93 3.41 -3.68
N THR A 67 -9.58 2.12 -3.68
CA THR A 67 -8.34 1.63 -3.06
C THR A 67 -7.09 2.24 -3.69
N VAL A 68 -7.07 2.39 -5.01
CA VAL A 68 -5.94 2.99 -5.73
C VAL A 68 -5.83 4.48 -5.38
N TRP A 69 -6.94 5.22 -5.43
CA TRP A 69 -6.97 6.64 -5.03
C TRP A 69 -6.57 6.83 -3.57
N SER A 70 -7.05 5.96 -2.68
CA SER A 70 -6.63 5.97 -1.28
C SER A 70 -5.13 5.75 -1.15
N CYS A 71 -4.47 4.89 -1.95
CA CYS A 71 -3.01 4.74 -1.89
C CYS A 71 -2.25 6.00 -2.33
N VAL A 72 -2.77 6.74 -3.31
CA VAL A 72 -2.13 7.97 -3.82
C VAL A 72 -2.12 9.07 -2.75
N PHE A 73 -3.22 9.21 -2.01
CA PHE A 73 -3.35 10.27 -0.99
C PHE A 73 -2.99 9.81 0.42
N PHE A 74 -3.24 8.55 0.73
CA PHE A 74 -3.16 7.95 2.07
C PHE A 74 -2.63 6.50 1.99
N ASP A 75 -1.30 6.36 1.87
CA ASP A 75 -0.60 5.08 1.73
C ASP A 75 -1.12 3.96 2.65
N ILE A 76 -1.20 4.20 3.96
CA ILE A 76 -1.67 3.23 4.95
C ILE A 76 -3.15 2.86 4.73
N LEU A 77 -4.01 3.86 4.49
CA LEU A 77 -5.43 3.64 4.29
C LEU A 77 -5.69 2.83 3.02
N GLY A 78 -5.00 3.16 1.93
CA GLY A 78 -5.11 2.42 0.67
C GLY A 78 -4.68 0.97 0.81
N VAL A 79 -3.57 0.70 1.50
CA VAL A 79 -3.12 -0.67 1.81
C VAL A 79 -4.15 -1.40 2.69
N ALA A 80 -4.72 -0.75 3.70
CA ALA A 80 -5.75 -1.35 4.54
C ALA A 80 -7.01 -1.74 3.74
N LEU A 81 -7.45 -0.88 2.81
CA LEU A 81 -8.58 -1.18 1.93
C LEU A 81 -8.29 -2.36 0.99
N LEU A 82 -7.06 -2.48 0.48
CA LEU A 82 -6.64 -3.65 -0.29
C LEU A 82 -6.78 -4.94 0.55
N LEU A 83 -6.24 -4.93 1.78
CA LEU A 83 -6.29 -6.10 2.67
C LEU A 83 -7.74 -6.51 2.99
N ILE A 84 -8.61 -5.55 3.25
CA ILE A 84 -10.05 -5.81 3.47
C ILE A 84 -10.68 -6.46 2.23
N GLN A 85 -10.34 -6.00 1.03
CA GLN A 85 -10.88 -6.57 -0.21
C GLN A 85 -10.38 -7.99 -0.47
N ILE A 86 -9.11 -8.29 -0.15
CA ILE A 86 -8.56 -9.65 -0.23
C ILE A 86 -9.32 -10.58 0.73
N ILE A 87 -9.48 -10.19 2.00
CA ILE A 87 -10.23 -10.97 2.99
C ILE A 87 -11.67 -11.21 2.52
N ARG A 88 -12.34 -10.20 1.97
CA ARG A 88 -13.70 -10.33 1.44
C ARG A 88 -13.76 -11.35 0.30
N LYS A 89 -12.83 -11.28 -0.65
CA LYS A 89 -12.77 -12.22 -1.78
C LYS A 89 -12.56 -13.66 -1.30
N GLU A 90 -11.65 -13.86 -0.35
CA GLU A 90 -11.36 -15.20 0.21
C GLU A 90 -12.55 -15.78 0.97
N LYS A 91 -13.26 -14.95 1.75
CA LYS A 91 -14.50 -15.39 2.42
C LYS A 91 -15.57 -15.82 1.42
N THR A 92 -15.72 -15.11 0.31
CA THR A 92 -16.66 -15.49 -0.75
C THR A 92 -16.25 -16.79 -1.45
N ALA A 93 -14.95 -17.00 -1.68
CA ALA A 93 -14.45 -18.23 -2.30
C ALA A 93 -14.56 -19.47 -1.40
N SER A 94 -14.46 -19.31 -0.07
CA SER A 94 -14.58 -20.41 0.89
C SER A 94 -16.03 -20.80 1.22
N ALA A 95 -17.02 -20.00 0.81
CA ALA A 95 -18.44 -20.26 1.02
C ALA A 95 -19.11 -20.98 -0.15
N LEU A 96 -18.35 -21.27 -1.21
CA LEU A 96 -18.75 -21.91 -2.46
C LEU A 96 -18.10 -23.30 -2.54
#